data_AF-A0A382BED9-F1
#
_entry.id   AF-A0A382BED9-F1
#
_cell.length_a   1.000
_cell.length_b   1.000
_cell.length_c   1.000
_cell.angle_alpha   90.00
_cell.angle_beta   90.00
_cell.angle_gamma   90.00
#
_symmetry.space_group_name_H-M   'P 1'
#
loop_
_entity.id
_entity.type
_entity.pdbx_description
1 polymer ?
#
loop_
_entity_poly.entity_id
_entity_poly.type
_entity_poly.pdbx_seq_one_letter_code
_entity_poly.pdbx_strand_id
1 'polypeptide(L)'
;KLMGLACFIFVILLSVSGILLMHNDSLGLSKRMVEGQFLPEKYFHVAGKHRAVQSLAFISKKKTTLIFAGTNHGLFRSDDGGQSWIELKQGLFSQNIRDLAVDPKDSQLIYAGTPKGIFKSENQGENWNEWFDQSSGLANTLINELLINPKNTSTVYAATEGGLFVTNDDGDLWESVKSGIPKNENVRTIRFSAAHPDQLIVGTNNGVFKSSDGGQIWEKKWNDLPPGVSGLATLNTDPEFIFIGTRKGFYKSFNGGLNWIKDKHRDLKEIITLTIDSLDQTSIYLSSRKGLFYSENSGDVWKEITPHKNNIDGKKEVVITSINTILPIVGSKAHKPILLAGSERGLFISENNGEIWKFINFGESGITVSKENFQMDLSKLITEVHTGRFFGSYFFWLVDLASFGMIALAISGLMIVFYRKKIKKAKALKRSISDEELEIDKIIDMSESMDNISLNSQYIEEMVEHVEKYLKKCRTIYDISQENEEKERINKHIATLDKKLKNLMFNIDDFTKLTQDIRSKNSFPHDTIRQQSQD
;
A
#
# COMPACT_ATOMS: atom_id res chain seq x y z
N LYS A 1 -30.06 -20.45 -7.50
CA LYS A 1 -29.69 -21.28 -8.67
C LYS A 1 -28.61 -20.60 -9.52
N LEU A 2 -28.84 -19.38 -10.04
CA LEU A 2 -27.81 -18.62 -10.78
C LEU A 2 -26.49 -18.43 -10.01
N MET A 3 -26.56 -18.13 -8.71
CA MET A 3 -25.38 -17.93 -7.87
C MET A 3 -24.49 -19.18 -7.73
N GLY A 4 -25.11 -20.34 -7.46
CA GLY A 4 -24.38 -21.61 -7.32
C GLY A 4 -23.75 -22.08 -8.63
N LEU A 5 -24.41 -21.79 -9.76
CA LEU A 5 -23.86 -22.02 -11.09
C LEU A 5 -22.62 -21.15 -11.34
N ALA A 6 -22.66 -19.86 -10.94
CA ALA A 6 -21.54 -18.95 -11.06
C ALA A 6 -20.32 -19.41 -10.24
N CYS A 7 -20.52 -19.81 -8.98
CA CYS A 7 -19.43 -20.36 -8.15
C CYS A 7 -18.84 -21.66 -8.74
N PHE A 8 -19.68 -22.54 -9.28
CA PHE A 8 -19.23 -23.79 -9.89
C PHE A 8 -18.37 -23.53 -11.15
N ILE A 9 -18.84 -22.65 -12.04
CA ILE A 9 -18.08 -22.23 -13.23
C ILE A 9 -16.75 -21.59 -12.84
N PHE A 10 -16.76 -20.77 -11.77
CA PHE A 10 -15.56 -20.11 -11.27
C PHE A 10 -14.49 -21.09 -10.78
N VAL A 11 -14.88 -22.13 -10.01
CA VAL A 11 -13.94 -23.16 -9.55
C VAL A 11 -13.36 -23.96 -10.72
N ILE A 12 -14.18 -24.27 -11.73
CA ILE A 12 -13.69 -24.93 -12.95
C ILE A 12 -12.66 -24.06 -13.66
N LEU A 13 -12.93 -22.75 -13.82
CA LEU A 13 -12.01 -21.79 -14.42
C LEU A 13 -10.66 -21.73 -13.68
N LEU A 14 -10.66 -21.73 -12.35
CA LEU A 14 -9.44 -21.75 -11.54
C LEU A 14 -8.64 -23.05 -11.71
N SER A 15 -9.32 -24.19 -11.71
CA SER A 15 -8.67 -25.50 -11.90
C SER A 15 -8.07 -25.63 -13.30
N VAL A 16 -8.82 -25.22 -14.34
CA VAL A 16 -8.36 -25.26 -15.73
C VAL A 16 -7.19 -24.30 -15.95
N SER A 17 -7.26 -23.08 -15.41
CA SER A 17 -6.15 -22.13 -15.49
C SER A 17 -4.88 -22.63 -14.81
N GLY A 18 -4.99 -23.32 -13.66
CA GLY A 18 -3.84 -23.93 -13.00
C GLY A 18 -3.17 -25.02 -13.85
N ILE A 19 -3.96 -25.88 -14.49
CA ILE A 19 -3.45 -26.93 -15.38
C ILE A 19 -2.75 -26.34 -16.61
N LEU A 20 -3.30 -25.26 -17.18
CA LEU A 20 -2.70 -24.56 -18.32
C LEU A 20 -1.35 -23.93 -17.95
N LEU A 21 -1.24 -23.30 -16.77
CA LEU A 21 0.01 -22.70 -16.29
C LEU A 21 1.09 -23.77 -16.04
N MET A 22 0.73 -24.95 -15.54
CA MET A 22 1.68 -26.06 -15.39
C MET A 22 2.27 -26.55 -16.72
N HIS A 23 1.59 -26.28 -17.84
CA HIS A 23 2.01 -26.67 -19.19
C HIS A 23 2.33 -25.45 -20.07
N ASN A 24 2.72 -24.33 -19.46
CA ASN A 24 2.95 -23.06 -20.15
C ASN A 24 3.92 -23.18 -21.34
N ASP A 25 5.05 -23.86 -21.13
CA ASP A 25 6.11 -23.98 -22.13
C ASP A 25 5.76 -24.98 -23.23
N SER A 26 5.12 -26.10 -22.88
CA SER A 26 4.72 -27.13 -23.85
C SER A 26 3.56 -26.68 -24.74
N LEU A 27 2.67 -25.83 -24.22
CA LEU A 27 1.56 -25.24 -24.97
C LEU A 27 1.94 -23.92 -25.67
N GLY A 28 3.13 -23.39 -25.39
CA GLY A 28 3.62 -22.13 -25.93
C GLY A 28 2.70 -20.95 -25.63
N LEU A 29 2.10 -20.91 -24.43
CA LEU A 29 1.09 -19.90 -24.08
C LEU A 29 1.70 -18.50 -24.13
N SER A 30 2.98 -18.36 -23.77
CA SER A 30 3.75 -17.10 -23.84
C SER A 30 3.91 -16.52 -25.24
N LYS A 31 3.68 -17.34 -26.27
CA LYS A 31 3.80 -16.95 -27.69
C LYS A 31 2.45 -16.55 -28.29
N ARG A 32 1.35 -16.67 -27.54
CA ARG A 32 0.00 -16.38 -28.00
C ARG A 32 -0.47 -15.07 -27.37
N MET A 33 -0.87 -14.14 -28.22
CA MET A 33 -1.36 -12.83 -27.79
C MET A 33 -2.88 -12.80 -27.79
N VAL A 34 -3.46 -12.19 -26.76
CA VAL A 34 -4.89 -11.93 -26.61
C VAL A 34 -5.13 -10.45 -26.87
N GLU A 35 -6.02 -10.16 -27.82
CA GLU A 35 -6.42 -8.81 -28.15
C GLU A 35 -7.19 -8.14 -27.02
N GLY A 36 -6.99 -6.84 -26.87
CA GLY A 36 -7.60 -6.03 -25.82
C GLY A 36 -9.13 -6.00 -25.85
N GLN A 37 -9.75 -6.29 -27.01
CA GLN A 37 -11.20 -6.40 -27.12
C GLN A 37 -11.83 -7.48 -26.22
N PHE A 38 -11.05 -8.51 -25.86
CA PHE A 38 -11.49 -9.59 -24.98
C PHE A 38 -11.17 -9.34 -23.49
N LEU A 39 -10.55 -8.20 -23.16
CA LEU A 39 -10.16 -7.88 -21.80
C LEU A 39 -11.17 -6.94 -21.13
N PRO A 40 -11.39 -7.09 -19.81
CA PRO A 40 -12.25 -6.20 -19.03
C PRO A 40 -11.85 -4.72 -19.13
N GLU A 41 -12.82 -3.82 -19.03
CA GLU A 41 -12.60 -2.36 -19.12
C GLU A 41 -11.61 -1.81 -18.09
N LYS A 42 -11.40 -2.52 -16.98
CA LYS A 42 -10.41 -2.15 -15.96
C LYS A 42 -8.98 -2.05 -16.50
N TYR A 43 -8.66 -2.78 -17.59
CA TYR A 43 -7.36 -2.70 -18.27
C TYR A 43 -7.26 -1.50 -19.21
N PHE A 44 -8.33 -0.71 -19.37
CA PHE A 44 -8.41 0.44 -20.29
C PHE A 44 -8.86 1.72 -19.59
N HIS A 45 -8.97 1.73 -18.25
CA HIS A 45 -9.38 2.92 -17.53
C HIS A 45 -8.30 4.01 -17.56
N VAL A 46 -8.73 5.20 -17.98
CA VAL A 46 -8.01 6.46 -17.81
C VAL A 46 -8.06 6.82 -16.32
N ALA A 47 -6.93 6.69 -15.64
CA ALA A 47 -6.75 7.06 -14.23
C ALA A 47 -6.78 8.59 -14.02
N GLY A 48 -6.52 9.39 -15.07
CA GLY A 48 -6.64 10.84 -15.01
C GLY A 48 -6.44 11.55 -16.35
N LYS A 49 -7.05 12.73 -16.50
CA LYS A 49 -6.93 13.59 -17.71
C LYS A 49 -5.49 14.05 -18.00
N HIS A 50 -4.62 13.96 -17.00
CA HIS A 50 -3.24 14.43 -17.03
C HIS A 50 -2.29 13.39 -16.42
N ARG A 51 -1.04 13.39 -16.87
CA ARG A 51 0.07 12.67 -16.23
C ARG A 51 0.84 13.62 -15.32
N ALA A 52 0.93 13.26 -14.05
CA ALA A 52 1.71 13.99 -13.07
C ALA A 52 3.20 13.70 -13.29
N VAL A 53 4.02 14.73 -13.40
CA VAL A 53 5.47 14.58 -13.46
C VAL A 53 5.99 14.41 -12.04
N GLN A 54 6.72 13.31 -11.79
CA GLN A 54 7.26 12.97 -10.47
C GLN A 54 8.77 13.11 -10.42
N SER A 55 9.47 12.84 -11.53
CA SER A 55 10.92 12.89 -11.60
C SER A 55 11.40 13.56 -12.90
N LEU A 56 12.57 14.18 -12.81
CA LEU A 56 13.22 14.86 -13.93
C LEU A 56 14.70 14.55 -13.88
N ALA A 57 15.29 14.25 -15.03
CA ALA A 57 16.72 14.07 -15.17
C ALA A 57 17.18 14.63 -16.52
N PHE A 58 18.47 14.90 -16.66
CA PHE A 58 19.04 15.37 -17.91
C PHE A 58 20.41 14.77 -18.17
N ILE A 59 20.77 14.69 -19.44
CA ILE A 59 22.11 14.35 -19.91
C ILE A 59 22.58 15.52 -20.77
N SER A 60 23.65 16.19 -20.32
CA SER A 60 24.29 17.23 -21.11
C SER A 60 25.33 16.62 -22.04
N LYS A 61 25.10 16.72 -23.36
CA LYS A 61 26.10 16.44 -24.40
C LYS A 61 26.62 17.78 -24.94
N LYS A 62 27.85 17.79 -25.49
CA LYS A 62 28.53 19.02 -25.98
C LYS A 62 27.66 19.99 -26.78
N LYS A 63 26.68 19.50 -27.55
CA LYS A 63 25.78 20.31 -28.40
C LYS A 63 24.29 20.11 -28.14
N THR A 64 23.90 19.17 -27.30
CA THR A 64 22.49 18.83 -27.09
C THR A 64 22.25 18.42 -25.64
N THR A 65 21.05 18.70 -25.14
CA THR A 65 20.62 18.28 -23.82
C THR A 65 19.47 17.31 -23.98
N LEU A 66 19.67 16.07 -23.54
CA LEU A 66 18.57 15.11 -23.40
C LEU A 66 17.88 15.38 -22.07
N ILE A 67 16.56 15.43 -22.07
CA ILE A 67 15.76 15.64 -20.86
C ILE A 67 14.80 14.47 -20.72
N PHE A 68 14.71 13.91 -19.52
CA PHE A 68 13.78 12.86 -19.17
C PHE A 68 12.75 13.39 -18.19
N ALA A 69 11.48 13.06 -18.42
CA ALA A 69 10.37 13.36 -17.53
C ALA A 69 9.67 12.06 -17.14
N GLY A 70 9.95 11.60 -15.91
CA GLY A 70 9.27 10.48 -15.31
C GLY A 70 7.92 10.92 -14.76
N THR A 71 6.87 10.23 -15.18
CA THR A 71 5.50 10.55 -14.77
C THR A 71 4.93 9.48 -13.86
N ASN A 72 3.74 9.74 -13.30
CA ASN A 72 2.94 8.71 -12.65
C ASN A 72 2.48 7.58 -13.60
N HIS A 73 2.72 7.72 -14.92
CA HIS A 73 2.36 6.76 -15.93
C HIS A 73 3.30 6.80 -17.15
N GLY A 74 4.50 6.26 -17.00
CA GLY A 74 5.51 6.13 -18.04
C GLY A 74 6.55 7.24 -18.04
N LEU A 75 7.51 7.10 -18.94
CA LEU A 75 8.67 7.97 -19.08
C LEU A 75 8.63 8.68 -20.44
N PHE A 76 8.98 9.96 -20.46
CA PHE A 76 9.13 10.74 -21.68
C PHE A 76 10.55 11.25 -21.81
N ARG A 77 11.02 11.36 -23.06
CA ARG A 77 12.33 11.91 -23.40
C ARG A 77 12.17 13.06 -24.39
N SER A 78 12.99 14.09 -24.22
CA SER A 78 13.17 15.17 -25.18
C SER A 78 14.63 15.19 -25.63
N ASP A 79 14.84 15.22 -26.94
CA ASP A 79 16.16 15.23 -27.56
C ASP A 79 16.59 16.66 -27.99
N ASP A 80 15.70 17.64 -27.81
CA ASP A 80 15.80 19.02 -28.33
C ASP A 80 15.64 20.11 -27.24
N GLY A 81 15.96 19.77 -25.99
CA GLY A 81 15.92 20.72 -24.88
C GLY A 81 14.50 21.05 -24.39
N GLY A 82 13.53 20.15 -24.58
CA GLY A 82 12.17 20.29 -24.09
C GLY A 82 11.17 20.87 -25.09
N GLN A 83 11.56 21.02 -26.37
CA GLN A 83 10.67 21.54 -27.40
C GLN A 83 9.67 20.49 -27.86
N SER A 84 10.13 19.25 -28.06
CA SER A 84 9.33 18.07 -28.38
C SER A 84 9.64 16.90 -27.43
N TRP A 85 8.67 16.00 -27.28
CA TRP A 85 8.73 14.90 -26.32
C TRP A 85 8.23 13.61 -26.94
N ILE A 86 8.93 12.51 -26.64
CA ILE A 86 8.63 11.15 -27.11
C ILE A 86 8.40 10.28 -25.88
N GLU A 87 7.30 9.52 -25.87
CA GLU A 87 7.03 8.53 -24.83
C GLU A 87 7.90 7.28 -25.04
N LEU A 88 8.64 6.87 -24.02
CA LEU A 88 9.45 5.66 -24.01
C LEU A 88 8.59 4.47 -23.57
N LYS A 89 8.25 3.60 -24.53
CA LYS A 89 7.29 2.50 -24.32
C LYS A 89 7.95 1.15 -23.97
N GLN A 90 9.25 1.01 -24.14
CA GLN A 90 9.94 -0.26 -23.90
C GLN A 90 10.29 -0.40 -22.42
N GLY A 91 9.66 -1.37 -21.73
CA GLY A 91 9.93 -1.73 -20.33
C GLY A 91 9.25 -0.86 -19.26
N LEU A 92 9.28 0.47 -19.40
CA LEU A 92 8.72 1.41 -18.41
C LEU A 92 7.29 1.92 -18.70
N PHE A 93 6.65 1.43 -19.76
CA PHE A 93 5.29 1.82 -20.08
C PHE A 93 4.36 1.56 -18.89
N SER A 94 3.48 2.51 -18.59
CA SER A 94 2.51 2.48 -17.48
C SER A 94 3.07 2.43 -16.06
N GLN A 95 4.38 2.52 -15.85
CA GLN A 95 4.98 2.55 -14.51
C GLN A 95 4.91 3.95 -13.90
N ASN A 96 4.84 4.03 -12.58
CA ASN A 96 5.02 5.29 -11.87
C ASN A 96 6.52 5.52 -11.63
N ILE A 97 7.10 6.49 -12.34
CA ILE A 97 8.55 6.78 -12.32
C ILE A 97 8.83 7.84 -11.26
N ARG A 98 9.14 7.39 -10.05
CA ARG A 98 9.30 8.23 -8.86
C ARG A 98 10.64 8.95 -8.83
N ASP A 99 11.67 8.33 -9.38
CA ASP A 99 13.00 8.94 -9.50
C ASP A 99 13.76 8.43 -10.72
N LEU A 100 14.70 9.24 -11.21
CA LEU A 100 15.59 8.95 -12.33
C LEU A 100 17.02 9.35 -11.97
N ALA A 101 17.92 8.38 -11.92
CA ALA A 101 19.34 8.61 -11.66
C ALA A 101 20.15 8.25 -12.91
N VAL A 102 20.90 9.23 -13.43
CA VAL A 102 21.84 9.05 -14.55
C VAL A 102 23.23 8.84 -13.97
N ASP A 103 23.94 7.83 -14.44
CA ASP A 103 25.33 7.61 -14.04
C ASP A 103 26.22 8.79 -14.52
N PRO A 104 26.96 9.45 -13.60
CA PRO A 104 27.79 10.62 -13.93
C PRO A 104 29.04 10.30 -14.77
N LYS A 105 29.48 9.04 -14.81
CA LYS A 105 30.62 8.57 -15.61
C LYS A 105 30.20 7.89 -16.90
N ASP A 106 29.04 7.24 -16.92
CA ASP A 106 28.47 6.65 -18.12
C ASP A 106 27.02 7.08 -18.35
N SER A 107 26.84 8.09 -19.20
CA SER A 107 25.50 8.56 -19.60
C SER A 107 24.61 7.51 -20.30
N GLN A 108 25.15 6.34 -20.68
CA GLN A 108 24.33 5.22 -21.17
C GLN A 108 23.50 4.58 -20.08
N LEU A 109 24.00 4.61 -18.85
CA LEU A 109 23.42 3.95 -17.71
C LEU A 109 22.45 4.89 -16.98
N ILE A 110 21.18 4.48 -16.93
CA ILE A 110 20.11 5.21 -16.24
C ILE A 110 19.31 4.22 -15.38
N TYR A 111 19.06 4.61 -14.14
CA TYR A 111 18.18 3.89 -13.22
C TYR A 111 16.87 4.64 -13.04
N ALA A 112 15.76 3.90 -12.99
CA ALA A 112 14.43 4.43 -12.72
C ALA A 112 13.85 3.76 -11.47
N GLY A 113 13.54 4.56 -10.47
CA GLY A 113 12.87 4.12 -9.25
C GLY A 113 11.35 4.07 -9.44
N THR A 114 10.72 2.94 -9.08
CA THR A 114 9.27 2.75 -9.20
C THR A 114 8.69 2.15 -7.91
N PRO A 115 7.34 2.13 -7.74
CA PRO A 115 6.72 1.38 -6.65
C PRO A 115 6.98 -0.12 -6.64
N LYS A 116 7.45 -0.70 -7.75
CA LYS A 116 7.71 -2.14 -7.90
C LYS A 116 9.20 -2.51 -7.78
N GLY A 117 10.07 -1.53 -7.57
CA GLY A 117 11.52 -1.71 -7.60
C GLY A 117 12.20 -0.80 -8.62
N ILE A 118 13.38 -1.20 -9.06
CA ILE A 118 14.25 -0.40 -9.91
C ILE A 118 14.22 -0.98 -11.33
N PHE A 119 14.29 -0.10 -12.33
CA PHE A 119 14.53 -0.48 -13.71
C PHE A 119 15.86 0.11 -14.14
N LYS A 120 16.58 -0.61 -14.99
CA LYS A 120 17.88 -0.21 -15.52
C LYS A 120 17.80 -0.09 -17.04
N SER A 121 18.43 0.94 -17.58
CA SER A 121 18.69 1.11 -19.00
C SER A 121 20.19 1.27 -19.21
N GLU A 122 20.73 0.55 -20.19
CA GLU A 122 22.15 0.59 -20.58
C GLU A 122 22.35 1.25 -21.94
N ASN A 123 21.32 1.94 -22.43
CA ASN A 123 21.30 2.57 -23.76
C ASN A 123 20.53 3.89 -23.76
N GLN A 124 20.83 4.78 -22.81
CA GLN A 124 20.24 6.14 -22.74
C GLN A 124 18.71 6.15 -22.66
N GLY A 125 18.13 5.16 -21.99
CA GLY A 125 16.69 5.06 -21.79
C GLY A 125 15.91 4.55 -23.00
N GLU A 126 16.57 4.08 -24.06
CA GLU A 126 15.86 3.51 -25.22
C GLU A 126 15.14 2.21 -24.85
N ASN A 127 15.81 1.33 -24.09
CA ASN A 127 15.26 0.08 -23.57
C ASN A 127 15.46 0.01 -22.06
N TRP A 128 14.45 -0.54 -21.38
CA TRP A 128 14.47 -0.72 -19.94
C TRP A 128 14.20 -2.17 -19.60
N ASN A 129 15.10 -2.75 -18.81
CA ASN A 129 14.90 -4.09 -18.29
C ASN A 129 14.30 -3.98 -16.89
N GLU A 130 13.23 -4.74 -16.64
CA GLU A 130 12.66 -4.88 -15.30
C GLU A 130 13.72 -5.54 -14.43
N TRP A 131 14.23 -4.76 -13.48
CA TRP A 131 15.16 -5.27 -12.50
C TRP A 131 14.38 -5.58 -11.22
N PHE A 132 13.48 -6.56 -11.35
CA PHE A 132 12.82 -7.20 -10.22
C PHE A 132 12.98 -8.71 -10.34
N ASP A 133 14.08 -9.21 -9.78
CA ASP A 133 14.12 -10.58 -9.30
C ASP A 133 13.98 -10.50 -7.77
N GLN A 134 13.07 -11.29 -7.18
CA GLN A 134 13.01 -11.43 -5.72
C GLN A 134 14.35 -11.86 -5.12
N SER A 135 15.21 -12.50 -5.93
CA SER A 135 16.56 -12.91 -5.55
C SER A 135 17.53 -11.73 -5.33
N SER A 136 17.24 -10.55 -5.88
CA SER A 136 18.07 -9.34 -5.76
C SER A 136 18.29 -8.82 -4.35
N GLY A 137 17.45 -9.23 -3.39
CA GLY A 137 17.39 -8.66 -2.04
C GLY A 137 16.58 -7.37 -1.92
N LEU A 138 16.19 -6.74 -3.04
CA LEU A 138 15.33 -5.55 -3.07
C LEU A 138 13.85 -5.95 -3.07
N ALA A 139 13.33 -6.33 -1.91
CA ALA A 139 11.99 -6.92 -1.79
C ALA A 139 10.85 -5.87 -1.85
N ASN A 140 10.25 -5.70 -3.04
CA ASN A 140 9.00 -4.95 -3.34
C ASN A 140 8.81 -3.68 -2.51
N THR A 141 9.86 -2.87 -2.41
CA THR A 141 9.86 -1.60 -1.71
C THR A 141 9.61 -0.47 -2.70
N LEU A 142 8.75 0.47 -2.31
CA LEU A 142 8.51 1.67 -3.10
C LEU A 142 9.76 2.55 -3.06
N ILE A 143 10.37 2.78 -4.22
CA ILE A 143 11.55 3.63 -4.37
C ILE A 143 11.13 5.10 -4.30
N ASN A 144 11.70 5.86 -3.36
CA ASN A 144 11.50 7.30 -3.25
C ASN A 144 12.57 8.07 -4.01
N GLU A 145 13.84 7.65 -3.88
CA GLU A 145 14.98 8.32 -4.49
C GLU A 145 16.15 7.33 -4.67
N LEU A 146 16.93 7.52 -5.72
CA LEU A 146 18.14 6.80 -6.07
C LEU A 146 19.33 7.77 -6.07
N LEU A 147 20.46 7.34 -5.52
CA LEU A 147 21.67 8.13 -5.48
C LEU A 147 22.86 7.27 -5.90
N ILE A 148 23.49 7.64 -7.01
CA ILE A 148 24.69 6.98 -7.52
C ILE A 148 25.92 7.65 -6.89
N ASN A 149 26.85 6.85 -6.39
CA ASN A 149 28.11 7.38 -5.89
C ASN A 149 28.98 7.89 -7.05
N PRO A 150 29.31 9.19 -7.10
CA PRO A 150 30.06 9.75 -8.23
C PRO A 150 31.52 9.27 -8.29
N LYS A 151 32.08 8.81 -7.16
CA LYS A 151 33.44 8.26 -7.11
C LYS A 151 33.47 6.79 -7.54
N ASN A 152 32.47 6.00 -7.18
CA ASN A 152 32.33 4.60 -7.54
C ASN A 152 30.91 4.31 -8.03
N THR A 153 30.69 4.29 -9.33
CA THR A 153 29.33 4.27 -9.89
C THR A 153 28.62 2.93 -9.73
N SER A 154 29.37 1.85 -9.47
CA SER A 154 28.80 0.56 -9.04
C SER A 154 28.13 0.60 -7.66
N THR A 155 28.41 1.64 -6.86
CA THR A 155 27.70 1.87 -5.60
C THR A 155 26.50 2.78 -5.82
N VAL A 156 25.29 2.22 -5.63
CA VAL A 156 24.02 2.96 -5.74
C VAL A 156 23.22 2.76 -4.47
N TYR A 157 22.65 3.85 -3.96
CA TYR A 157 21.76 3.83 -2.80
C TYR A 157 20.31 4.01 -3.25
N ALA A 158 19.41 3.25 -2.63
CA ALA A 158 17.97 3.36 -2.84
C ALA A 158 17.28 3.73 -1.54
N ALA A 159 16.78 4.95 -1.47
CA ALA A 159 15.89 5.41 -0.43
C ALA A 159 14.48 4.87 -0.71
N THR A 160 13.94 4.08 0.23
CA THR A 160 12.66 3.38 0.03
C THR A 160 11.71 3.63 1.20
N GLU A 161 10.44 3.27 1.02
CA GLU A 161 9.49 3.26 2.13
C GLU A 161 9.84 2.23 3.23
N GLY A 162 10.62 1.18 2.90
CA GLY A 162 11.02 0.12 3.82
C GLY A 162 12.42 0.27 4.43
N GLY A 163 13.12 1.37 4.16
CA GLY A 163 14.49 1.60 4.63
C GLY A 163 15.43 2.06 3.52
N LEU A 164 16.72 2.10 3.83
CA LEU A 164 17.79 2.36 2.87
C LEU A 164 18.37 1.03 2.39
N PHE A 165 18.57 0.91 1.08
CA PHE A 165 19.28 -0.21 0.47
C PHE A 165 20.50 0.30 -0.30
N VAL A 166 21.52 -0.55 -0.41
CA VAL A 166 22.75 -0.25 -1.16
C VAL A 166 23.13 -1.45 -2.01
N THR A 167 23.60 -1.18 -3.21
CA THR A 167 24.31 -2.13 -4.08
C THR A 167 25.76 -1.66 -4.22
N ASN A 168 26.68 -2.58 -4.46
CA ASN A 168 28.07 -2.29 -4.81
C ASN A 168 28.50 -2.94 -6.15
N ASP A 169 27.53 -3.45 -6.90
CA ASP A 169 27.69 -4.25 -8.12
C ASP A 169 26.70 -3.78 -9.21
N ASP A 170 26.60 -2.46 -9.40
CA ASP A 170 25.80 -1.83 -10.46
C ASP A 170 24.30 -2.15 -10.39
N GLY A 171 23.86 -2.55 -9.20
CA GLY A 171 22.49 -2.91 -8.91
C GLY A 171 22.18 -4.37 -9.08
N ASP A 172 23.13 -5.32 -9.13
CA ASP A 172 22.86 -6.77 -9.23
C ASP A 172 22.46 -7.40 -7.88
N LEU A 173 22.97 -6.89 -6.76
CA LEU A 173 22.57 -7.30 -5.42
C LEU A 173 22.34 -6.08 -4.54
N TRP A 174 21.23 -6.08 -3.80
CA TRP A 174 20.89 -5.04 -2.84
C TRP A 174 20.87 -5.58 -1.43
N GLU A 175 21.57 -4.86 -0.58
CA GLU A 175 21.61 -5.11 0.84
C GLU A 175 20.86 -4.02 1.59
N SER A 176 20.01 -4.43 2.53
CA SER A 176 19.37 -3.48 3.45
C SER A 176 20.41 -2.95 4.42
N VAL A 177 20.49 -1.63 4.54
CA VAL A 177 21.34 -0.95 5.52
C VAL A 177 20.67 -1.07 6.90
N LYS A 178 21.27 -1.86 7.79
CA LYS A 178 20.68 -2.18 9.11
C LYS A 178 21.21 -1.34 10.27
N SER A 179 22.37 -0.70 10.10
CA SER A 179 23.05 -0.03 11.21
C SER A 179 22.59 1.42 11.35
N GLY A 180 21.88 1.74 12.43
CA GLY A 180 21.58 3.12 12.84
C GLY A 180 20.29 3.73 12.29
N ILE A 181 19.84 3.36 11.09
CA ILE A 181 18.50 3.71 10.59
C ILE A 181 17.50 2.64 11.07
N PRO A 182 16.37 3.02 11.69
CA PRO A 182 15.35 2.06 12.10
C PRO A 182 14.84 1.21 10.93
N LYS A 183 14.56 -0.07 11.20
CA LYS A 183 13.96 -0.96 10.20
C LYS A 183 12.58 -0.44 9.78
N ASN A 184 12.26 -0.54 8.48
CA ASN A 184 11.02 -0.04 7.89
C ASN A 184 10.83 1.49 8.03
N GLU A 185 11.92 2.23 8.26
CA GLU A 185 11.91 3.69 8.21
C GLU A 185 11.70 4.13 6.76
N ASN A 186 10.71 5.00 6.53
CA ASN A 186 10.50 5.58 5.21
C ASN A 186 11.57 6.65 4.95
N VAL A 187 12.59 6.26 4.17
CA VAL A 187 13.67 7.13 3.73
C VAL A 187 13.18 7.88 2.50
N ARG A 188 13.04 9.20 2.63
CA ARG A 188 12.45 10.07 1.62
C ARG A 188 13.47 10.64 0.68
N THR A 189 14.64 10.99 1.20
CA THR A 189 15.71 11.61 0.42
C THR A 189 17.09 11.24 0.96
N ILE A 190 18.08 11.23 0.07
CA ILE A 190 19.48 10.94 0.38
C ILE A 190 20.41 11.85 -0.43
N ARG A 191 21.47 12.39 0.19
CA ARG A 191 22.47 13.25 -0.46
C ARG A 191 23.87 12.98 0.09
N PHE A 192 24.88 13.13 -0.76
CA PHE A 192 26.25 13.33 -0.31
C PHE A 192 26.40 14.71 0.31
N SER A 193 27.25 14.82 1.32
CA SER A 193 27.75 16.12 1.78
C SER A 193 28.57 16.76 0.66
N ALA A 194 28.31 18.04 0.40
CA ALA A 194 29.00 18.78 -0.64
C ALA A 194 30.43 19.15 -0.20
N ALA A 195 30.63 19.35 1.11
CA ALA A 195 31.95 19.63 1.70
C ALA A 195 32.77 18.35 1.98
N HIS A 196 32.09 17.23 2.29
CA HIS A 196 32.72 15.96 2.63
C HIS A 196 32.09 14.80 1.83
N PRO A 197 32.57 14.52 0.62
CA PRO A 197 31.92 13.55 -0.28
C PRO A 197 31.83 12.11 0.22
N ASP A 198 32.53 11.75 1.30
CA ASP A 198 32.45 10.42 1.93
C ASP A 198 31.35 10.35 3.01
N GLN A 199 30.71 11.49 3.32
CA GLN A 199 29.59 11.59 4.24
C GLN A 199 28.27 11.62 3.47
N LEU A 200 27.27 10.95 4.04
CA LEU A 200 25.91 10.90 3.50
C LEU A 200 24.93 11.41 4.54
N ILE A 201 23.89 12.09 4.07
CA ILE A 201 22.79 12.58 4.89
C ILE A 201 21.49 12.05 4.30
N VAL A 202 20.63 11.48 5.14
CA VAL A 202 19.31 10.98 4.75
C VAL A 202 18.21 11.70 5.52
N GLY A 203 17.16 12.08 4.80
CA GLY A 203 15.93 12.60 5.36
C GLY A 203 14.88 11.50 5.44
N THR A 204 14.26 11.33 6.60
CA THR A 204 13.22 10.33 6.83
C THR A 204 11.96 10.95 7.45
N ASN A 205 10.94 10.12 7.63
CA ASN A 205 9.76 10.54 8.38
C ASN A 205 10.07 10.81 9.86
N ASN A 206 11.07 10.15 10.47
CA ASN A 206 11.43 10.29 11.89
C ASN A 206 12.62 11.22 12.19
N GLY A 207 13.20 11.87 11.18
CA GLY A 207 14.24 12.88 11.35
C GLY A 207 15.33 12.77 10.30
N VAL A 208 16.54 13.20 10.66
CA VAL A 208 17.70 13.17 9.79
C VAL A 208 18.72 12.19 10.35
N PHE A 209 19.34 11.41 9.47
CA PHE A 209 20.46 10.56 9.84
C PHE A 209 21.67 10.91 8.98
N LYS A 210 22.85 10.78 9.56
CA LYS A 210 24.13 11.06 8.89
C LYS A 210 25.05 9.86 9.04
N SER A 211 25.74 9.52 7.96
CA SER A 211 26.84 8.57 7.95
C SER A 211 28.13 9.30 7.62
N SER A 212 29.24 8.88 8.26
CA SER A 212 30.57 9.43 8.00
C SER A 212 31.52 8.43 7.33
N ASP A 213 31.01 7.26 6.95
CA ASP A 213 31.80 6.09 6.50
C ASP A 213 31.23 5.46 5.20
N GLY A 214 30.64 6.29 4.33
CA GLY A 214 30.07 5.82 3.07
C GLY A 214 28.78 5.01 3.23
N GLY A 215 28.03 5.23 4.31
CA GLY A 215 26.71 4.63 4.51
C GLY A 215 26.73 3.29 5.24
N GLN A 216 27.84 2.91 5.88
CA GLN A 216 27.94 1.67 6.66
C GLN A 216 27.30 1.83 8.04
N ILE A 217 27.57 2.93 8.73
CA ILE A 217 27.00 3.26 10.04
C ILE A 217 26.29 4.60 9.96
N TRP A 218 25.08 4.64 10.51
CA TRP A 218 24.26 5.83 10.55
C TRP A 218 24.00 6.29 11.98
N GLU A 219 23.97 7.59 12.17
CA GLU A 219 23.61 8.21 13.42
C GLU A 219 22.46 9.16 13.20
N LYS A 220 21.45 9.11 14.08
CA LYS A 220 20.42 10.14 14.10
C LYS A 220 21.06 11.47 14.52
N LYS A 221 20.89 12.51 13.70
CA LYS A 221 21.39 13.87 13.97
C LYS A 221 20.24 14.86 14.04
N TRP A 222 20.52 15.99 14.67
CA TRP A 222 19.63 17.16 14.76
C TRP A 222 18.24 16.83 15.28
N ASN A 223 18.18 16.31 16.52
CA ASN A 223 16.94 15.92 17.19
C ASN A 223 15.96 17.10 17.40
N ASP A 224 16.45 18.32 17.30
CA ASP A 224 15.71 19.58 17.35
C ASP A 224 15.00 19.92 16.03
N LEU A 225 15.42 19.33 14.90
CA LEU A 225 14.70 19.47 13.64
C LEU A 225 13.39 18.69 13.63
N PRO A 226 12.32 19.23 13.02
CA PRO A 226 11.09 18.49 12.89
C PRO A 226 11.23 17.21 12.04
N PRO A 227 10.47 16.16 12.40
CA PRO A 227 10.32 14.98 11.55
C PRO A 227 9.64 15.31 10.20
N GLY A 228 9.71 14.36 9.27
CA GLY A 228 9.09 14.49 7.94
C GLY A 228 9.93 15.35 6.99
N VAL A 229 11.20 14.97 6.82
CA VAL A 229 12.10 15.59 5.85
C VAL A 229 11.70 15.16 4.44
N SER A 230 11.39 16.14 3.60
CA SER A 230 10.93 15.94 2.22
C SER A 230 11.97 16.38 1.19
N GLY A 231 12.86 17.29 1.55
CA GLY A 231 13.93 17.76 0.68
C GLY A 231 15.19 18.06 1.45
N LEU A 232 16.34 17.82 0.83
CA LEU A 232 17.66 18.00 1.40
C LEU A 232 18.61 18.52 0.33
N ALA A 233 19.39 19.54 0.66
CA ALA A 233 20.45 20.05 -0.19
C ALA A 233 21.63 20.56 0.65
N THR A 234 22.83 20.47 0.08
CA THR A 234 24.10 20.84 0.71
C THR A 234 24.91 21.73 -0.23
N LEU A 235 25.70 22.64 0.33
CA LEU A 235 26.64 23.48 -0.40
C LEU A 235 28.05 23.33 0.15
N ASN A 236 29.03 23.30 -0.76
CA ASN A 236 30.44 23.18 -0.42
C ASN A 236 31.01 24.53 0.06
N THR A 237 30.60 24.94 1.26
CA THR A 237 31.13 26.10 1.98
C THR A 237 31.96 25.63 3.18
N ASP A 238 32.80 26.51 3.72
CA ASP A 238 33.52 26.26 4.97
C ASP A 238 33.09 27.29 6.04
N PRO A 239 32.25 26.91 7.02
CA PRO A 239 31.63 25.60 7.23
C PRO A 239 30.45 25.28 6.27
N GLU A 240 30.11 23.99 6.11
CA GLU A 240 29.11 23.50 5.14
C GLU A 240 27.70 24.10 5.39
N PHE A 241 27.03 24.55 4.33
CA PHE A 241 25.63 24.97 4.41
C PHE A 241 24.71 23.80 4.09
N ILE A 242 23.68 23.62 4.92
CA ILE A 242 22.72 22.52 4.81
C ILE A 242 21.31 23.09 4.85
N PHE A 243 20.49 22.68 3.89
CA PHE A 243 19.12 23.14 3.71
C PHE A 243 18.17 21.96 3.80
N ILE A 244 17.13 22.10 4.61
CA ILE A 244 16.17 21.03 4.89
C ILE A 244 14.76 21.53 4.69
N GLY A 245 14.05 20.86 3.78
CA GLY A 245 12.62 20.98 3.60
C GLY A 245 11.88 19.97 4.48
N THR A 246 10.89 20.44 5.24
CA THR A 246 10.01 19.57 6.04
C THR A 246 8.54 19.95 5.84
N ARG A 247 7.64 19.11 6.36
CA ARG A 247 6.22 19.47 6.51
C ARG A 247 5.99 20.75 7.33
N LYS A 248 6.87 21.05 8.30
CA LYS A 248 6.73 22.22 9.19
C LYS A 248 7.38 23.50 8.65
N GLY A 249 8.06 23.42 7.51
CA GLY A 249 8.70 24.53 6.82
C GLY A 249 10.14 24.25 6.42
N PHE A 250 10.82 25.31 5.99
CA PHE A 250 12.20 25.31 5.52
C PHE A 250 13.18 25.68 6.64
N TYR A 251 14.29 24.95 6.74
CA TYR A 251 15.33 25.15 7.74
C TYR A 251 16.69 25.27 7.06
N LYS A 252 17.50 26.20 7.55
CA LYS A 252 18.84 26.51 7.04
C LYS A 252 19.86 26.31 8.15
N SER A 253 20.99 25.72 7.84
CA SER A 253 22.17 25.74 8.68
C SER A 253 23.34 26.27 7.88
N PHE A 254 24.09 27.19 8.48
CA PHE A 254 25.27 27.82 7.87
C PHE A 254 26.56 27.37 8.57
N ASN A 255 26.51 26.28 9.34
CA ASN A 255 27.62 25.82 10.17
C ASN A 255 27.66 24.30 10.34
N GLY A 256 27.40 23.56 9.25
CA GLY A 256 27.46 22.09 9.23
C GLY A 256 26.37 21.41 10.06
N GLY A 257 25.25 22.11 10.31
CA GLY A 257 24.15 21.60 11.13
C GLY A 257 24.32 21.80 12.63
N LEU A 258 25.29 22.61 13.10
CA LEU A 258 25.41 22.89 14.54
C LEU A 258 24.23 23.73 15.05
N ASN A 259 23.76 24.69 14.25
CA ASN A 259 22.58 25.50 14.54
C ASN A 259 21.63 25.54 13.34
N TRP A 260 20.34 25.63 13.61
CA TRP A 260 19.28 25.67 12.61
C TRP A 260 18.44 26.94 12.72
N ILE A 261 18.24 27.59 11.56
CA ILE A 261 17.39 28.75 11.41
C ILE A 261 16.16 28.32 10.62
N LYS A 262 14.99 28.40 11.26
CA LYS A 262 13.72 28.25 10.55
C LYS A 262 13.42 29.49 9.74
N ASP A 263 13.14 29.31 8.45
CA ASP A 263 12.73 30.41 7.59
C ASP A 263 11.37 30.99 8.03
N LYS A 264 11.27 32.32 8.03
CA LYS A 264 10.08 33.05 8.50
C LYS A 264 9.07 33.34 7.39
N HIS A 265 9.41 33.08 6.13
CA HIS A 265 8.53 33.33 5.01
C HIS A 265 7.23 32.53 5.16
N ARG A 266 6.10 33.26 5.21
CA ARG A 266 4.80 32.72 5.63
C ARG A 266 4.30 31.56 4.77
N ASP A 267 4.69 31.54 3.49
CA ASP A 267 4.24 30.60 2.46
C ASP A 267 5.20 29.40 2.28
N LEU A 268 6.33 29.38 3.00
CA LEU A 268 7.26 28.25 3.03
C LEU A 268 6.88 27.24 4.11
N LYS A 269 5.67 26.70 3.97
CA LYS A 269 5.13 25.63 4.81
C LYS A 269 4.88 24.41 3.94
N GLU A 270 5.11 23.22 4.49
CA GLU A 270 4.99 21.97 3.73
C GLU A 270 5.85 21.98 2.47
N ILE A 271 7.18 21.93 2.66
CA ILE A 271 8.12 21.85 1.55
C ILE A 271 7.95 20.48 0.87
N ILE A 272 7.88 20.46 -0.45
CA ILE A 272 7.68 19.24 -1.24
C ILE A 272 9.01 18.80 -1.86
N THR A 273 9.70 19.70 -2.56
CA THR A 273 11.04 19.46 -3.10
C THR A 273 11.91 20.69 -2.95
N LEU A 274 13.23 20.47 -2.96
CA LEU A 274 14.27 21.47 -2.77
C LEU A 274 15.44 21.08 -3.69
N THR A 275 15.94 22.05 -4.44
CA THR A 275 17.12 21.88 -5.29
C THR A 275 17.93 23.17 -5.33
N ILE A 276 19.20 23.04 -5.67
CA ILE A 276 20.15 24.13 -5.76
C ILE A 276 20.76 24.09 -7.16
N ASP A 277 21.01 25.26 -7.73
CA ASP A 277 21.83 25.37 -8.93
C ASP A 277 23.28 24.95 -8.62
N SER A 278 23.78 23.94 -9.33
CA SER A 278 25.11 23.35 -9.11
C SER A 278 26.27 24.26 -9.52
N LEU A 279 26.02 25.28 -10.35
CA LEU A 279 27.04 26.24 -10.80
C LEU A 279 27.06 27.52 -9.96
N ASP A 280 25.88 28.02 -9.58
CA ASP A 280 25.76 29.30 -8.87
C ASP A 280 25.90 29.15 -7.35
N GLN A 281 25.65 27.96 -6.78
CA GLN A 281 25.76 27.63 -5.34
C GLN A 281 25.02 28.58 -4.35
N THR A 282 24.40 29.66 -4.80
CA THR A 282 23.58 30.58 -4.00
C THR A 282 22.12 30.51 -4.39
N SER A 283 21.84 30.11 -5.63
CA SER A 283 20.50 29.95 -6.19
C SER A 283 19.81 28.69 -5.65
N ILE A 284 18.72 28.90 -4.90
CA ILE A 284 17.87 27.84 -4.34
C ILE A 284 16.49 27.91 -4.97
N TYR A 285 16.00 26.75 -5.41
CA TYR A 285 14.62 26.55 -5.83
C TYR A 285 13.94 25.59 -4.88
N LEU A 286 12.75 25.94 -4.42
CA LEU A 286 11.95 25.03 -3.60
C LEU A 286 10.47 25.16 -3.92
N SER A 287 9.77 24.04 -3.83
CA SER A 287 8.32 24.03 -3.88
C SER A 287 7.73 23.81 -2.50
N SER A 288 6.65 24.51 -2.24
CA SER A 288 5.80 24.30 -1.09
C SER A 288 4.38 24.01 -1.57
N ARG A 289 3.49 23.66 -0.65
CA ARG A 289 2.05 23.57 -0.97
C ARG A 289 1.48 24.89 -1.51
N LYS A 290 2.13 26.03 -1.26
CA LYS A 290 1.67 27.34 -1.70
C LYS A 290 2.19 27.76 -3.07
N GLY A 291 3.25 27.13 -3.57
CA GLY A 291 3.82 27.52 -4.85
C GLY A 291 5.28 27.13 -5.03
N LEU A 292 5.89 27.71 -6.05
CA LEU A 292 7.30 27.58 -6.37
C LEU A 292 8.03 28.87 -6.04
N PHE A 293 9.11 28.76 -5.29
CA PHE A 293 9.89 29.90 -4.81
C PHE A 293 11.34 29.77 -5.24
N TYR A 294 11.93 30.92 -5.54
CA TYR A 294 13.32 31.07 -5.94
C TYR A 294 14.01 32.07 -5.00
N SER A 295 15.25 31.79 -4.66
CA SER A 295 16.12 32.69 -3.92
C SER A 295 17.50 32.69 -4.57
N GLU A 296 18.05 33.87 -4.82
CA GLU A 296 19.40 34.08 -5.37
C GLU A 296 20.48 34.22 -4.29
N ASN A 297 20.06 34.27 -3.02
CA ASN A 297 20.91 34.57 -1.86
C ASN A 297 20.76 33.52 -0.75
N SER A 298 20.81 32.24 -1.12
CA SER A 298 20.80 31.11 -0.19
C SER A 298 19.60 31.08 0.76
N GLY A 299 18.45 31.58 0.28
CA GLY A 299 17.18 31.55 1.00
C GLY A 299 16.95 32.73 1.95
N ASP A 300 17.66 33.84 1.82
CA ASP A 300 17.42 35.04 2.65
C ASP A 300 16.24 35.88 2.13
N VAL A 301 16.10 35.96 0.81
CA VAL A 301 14.97 36.61 0.14
C VAL A 301 14.36 35.64 -0.86
N TRP A 302 13.03 35.60 -0.89
CA TRP A 302 12.26 34.71 -1.74
C TRP A 302 11.43 35.49 -2.76
N LYS A 303 11.54 35.08 -4.04
CA LYS A 303 10.67 35.48 -5.14
C LYS A 303 9.72 34.32 -5.43
N GLU A 304 8.42 34.60 -5.50
CA GLU A 304 7.46 33.62 -5.99
C GLU A 304 7.52 33.56 -7.52
N ILE A 305 7.73 32.37 -8.06
CA ILE A 305 7.84 32.11 -9.50
C ILE A 305 6.82 31.04 -9.95
N THR A 306 5.77 30.82 -9.16
CA THR A 306 4.72 29.84 -9.43
C THR A 306 4.08 30.06 -10.81
N PRO A 307 3.96 29.00 -11.64
CA PRO A 307 3.18 29.07 -12.87
C PRO A 307 1.71 29.41 -12.58
N HIS A 308 1.20 30.43 -13.27
CA HIS A 308 -0.18 30.92 -13.16
C HIS A 308 -0.66 31.50 -14.49
N LYS A 309 -1.97 31.74 -14.62
CA LYS A 309 -2.62 32.16 -15.88
C LYS A 309 -2.01 33.36 -16.62
N ASN A 310 -1.28 34.25 -15.92
CA ASN A 310 -0.72 35.46 -16.52
C ASN A 310 0.73 35.30 -16.96
N ASN A 311 1.42 34.25 -16.50
CA ASN A 311 2.82 33.99 -16.84
C ASN A 311 3.03 32.67 -17.57
N ILE A 312 1.94 32.04 -18.05
CA ILE A 312 1.99 30.86 -18.92
C ILE A 312 1.68 31.29 -20.35
N ASP A 313 2.57 30.97 -21.26
CA ASP A 313 2.40 31.27 -22.69
C ASP A 313 1.28 30.41 -23.31
N GLY A 314 0.41 31.04 -24.09
CA GLY A 314 -0.58 30.38 -24.93
C GLY A 314 -1.76 29.65 -24.26
N LYS A 315 -1.91 29.62 -22.92
CA LYS A 315 -3.03 28.91 -22.25
C LYS A 315 -3.60 29.63 -21.03
N LYS A 316 -4.87 30.08 -21.13
CA LYS A 316 -5.58 30.82 -20.06
C LYS A 316 -6.20 29.94 -18.95
N GLU A 317 -6.32 28.63 -19.16
CA GLU A 317 -7.05 27.70 -18.25
C GLU A 317 -6.15 26.77 -17.43
N VAL A 318 -4.89 27.13 -17.19
CA VAL A 318 -4.03 26.30 -16.33
C VAL A 318 -4.36 26.58 -14.87
N VAL A 319 -4.98 25.60 -14.20
CA VAL A 319 -5.23 25.60 -12.76
C VAL A 319 -3.90 25.48 -12.02
N ILE A 320 -3.72 26.27 -10.97
CA ILE A 320 -2.55 26.22 -10.09
C ILE A 320 -2.46 24.81 -9.48
N THR A 321 -1.32 24.16 -9.65
CA THR A 321 -1.08 22.81 -9.13
C THR A 321 0.21 22.70 -8.37
N SER A 322 0.25 21.76 -7.43
CA SER A 322 1.44 21.39 -6.67
C SER A 322 2.60 21.09 -7.61
N ILE A 323 3.78 21.62 -7.29
CA ILE A 323 5.03 21.30 -7.98
C ILE A 323 5.72 20.17 -7.22
N ASN A 324 5.79 19.01 -7.86
CA ASN A 324 6.30 17.77 -7.30
C ASN A 324 7.84 17.69 -7.36
N THR A 325 8.42 18.21 -8.44
CA THR A 325 9.86 18.13 -8.71
C THR A 325 10.34 19.37 -9.46
N ILE A 326 11.59 19.75 -9.25
CA ILE A 326 12.22 20.92 -9.87
C ILE A 326 13.59 20.49 -10.36
N LEU A 327 13.94 20.87 -11.58
CA LEU A 327 15.25 20.64 -12.16
C LEU A 327 15.75 21.92 -12.86
N PRO A 328 16.70 22.65 -12.27
CA PRO A 328 17.45 23.67 -12.99
C PRO A 328 18.49 22.97 -13.88
N ILE A 329 18.45 23.26 -15.17
CA ILE A 329 19.48 22.89 -16.15
C ILE A 329 20.25 24.16 -16.47
N VAL A 330 21.48 24.24 -15.97
CA VAL A 330 22.28 25.44 -16.18
C VAL A 330 22.73 25.54 -17.63
N GLY A 331 22.65 26.76 -18.15
CA GLY A 331 23.11 27.07 -19.49
C GLY A 331 24.61 26.87 -19.65
N SER A 332 25.03 26.51 -20.86
CA SER A 332 26.44 26.61 -21.29
C SER A 332 26.60 27.83 -22.19
N LYS A 333 27.82 28.18 -22.63
CA LYS A 333 28.00 29.20 -23.68
C LYS A 333 27.16 28.93 -24.95
N ALA A 334 26.70 27.69 -25.15
CA ALA A 334 25.86 27.27 -26.27
C ALA A 334 24.35 27.15 -25.96
N HIS A 335 23.92 27.17 -24.69
CA HIS A 335 22.53 26.90 -24.29
C HIS A 335 22.07 27.86 -23.20
N LYS A 336 20.84 28.38 -23.30
CA LYS A 336 20.24 29.18 -22.23
C LYS A 336 19.93 28.30 -21.01
N PRO A 337 19.94 28.86 -19.78
CA PRO A 337 19.46 28.12 -18.61
C PRO A 337 17.98 27.77 -18.78
N ILE A 338 17.61 26.54 -18.39
CA ILE A 338 16.25 26.02 -18.47
C ILE A 338 15.84 25.58 -17.06
N LEU A 339 14.73 26.11 -16.57
CA LEU A 339 14.10 25.66 -15.34
C LEU A 339 12.90 24.76 -15.68
N LEU A 340 12.93 23.54 -15.17
CA LEU A 340 11.86 22.57 -15.32
C LEU A 340 11.12 22.41 -13.99
N ALA A 341 9.79 22.48 -14.02
CA ALA A 341 8.94 22.25 -12.85
C ALA A 341 7.86 21.22 -13.17
N GLY A 342 8.01 20.02 -12.61
CA GLY A 342 7.05 18.94 -12.74
C GLY A 342 5.87 19.12 -11.79
N SER A 343 4.64 18.95 -12.28
CA SER A 343 3.41 19.15 -11.52
C SER A 343 2.45 17.97 -11.62
N GLU A 344 1.36 18.02 -10.88
CA GLU A 344 0.25 17.05 -10.98
C GLU A 344 -0.40 16.99 -12.38
N ARG A 345 -0.22 18.01 -13.22
CA ARG A 345 -0.89 18.11 -14.54
C ARG A 345 0.04 17.95 -15.74
N GLY A 346 1.34 17.98 -15.52
CA GLY A 346 2.33 17.98 -16.59
C GLY A 346 3.58 18.76 -16.21
N LEU A 347 4.30 19.24 -17.22
CA LEU A 347 5.59 19.90 -17.05
C LEU A 347 5.51 21.38 -17.42
N PHE A 348 6.08 22.23 -16.58
CA PHE A 348 6.34 23.62 -16.89
C PHE A 348 7.82 23.80 -17.22
N ILE A 349 8.10 24.55 -18.28
CA ILE A 349 9.46 24.83 -18.76
C ILE A 349 9.62 26.35 -18.83
N SER A 350 10.71 26.88 -18.29
CA SER A 350 11.04 28.30 -18.34
C SER A 350 12.48 28.51 -18.77
N GLU A 351 12.71 29.44 -19.71
CA GLU A 351 14.06 29.86 -20.15
C GLU A 351 14.52 31.16 -19.46
N ASN A 352 13.73 31.68 -18.53
CA ASN A 352 13.95 32.94 -17.84
C ASN A 352 13.72 32.80 -16.32
N ASN A 353 14.20 31.70 -15.74
CA ASN A 353 14.19 31.43 -14.30
C ASN A 353 12.80 31.55 -13.65
N GLY A 354 11.75 31.16 -14.36
CA GLY A 354 10.39 31.08 -13.88
C GLY A 354 9.57 32.36 -14.02
N GLU A 355 10.03 33.35 -14.78
CA GLU A 355 9.22 34.54 -15.08
C GLU A 355 8.12 34.25 -16.09
N ILE A 356 8.41 33.44 -17.12
CA ILE A 356 7.45 32.96 -18.12
C ILE A 356 7.60 31.44 -18.26
N TRP A 357 6.46 30.77 -18.36
CA TRP A 357 6.36 29.32 -18.42
C TRP A 357 5.69 28.85 -19.70
N LYS A 358 6.24 27.80 -20.29
CA LYS A 358 5.58 26.97 -21.30
C LYS A 358 5.04 25.71 -20.63
N PHE A 359 3.79 25.35 -20.92
CA PHE A 359 3.16 24.16 -20.35
C PHE A 359 3.09 23.00 -21.36
N ILE A 360 3.65 21.85 -20.96
CA ILE A 360 3.63 20.59 -21.68
C ILE A 360 2.65 19.63 -20.99
N ASN A 361 1.64 19.17 -21.73
CA ASN A 361 0.71 18.15 -21.29
C ASN A 361 1.13 16.80 -21.88
N PHE A 362 1.51 15.85 -21.04
CA PHE A 362 1.86 14.48 -21.45
C PHE A 362 0.64 13.58 -21.72
N GLY A 363 -0.54 14.16 -21.79
CA GLY A 363 -1.78 13.44 -22.08
C GLY A 363 -2.35 12.75 -20.85
N GLU A 364 -3.21 11.77 -21.11
CA GLU A 364 -3.98 11.07 -20.08
C GLU A 364 -3.12 10.02 -19.38
N SER A 365 -3.25 9.91 -18.05
CA SER A 365 -2.69 8.79 -17.28
C SER A 365 -3.62 7.60 -17.43
N GLY A 366 -3.13 6.51 -18.02
CA GLY A 366 -3.91 5.31 -18.29
C GLY A 366 -3.35 4.53 -19.47
N ILE A 367 -3.73 3.26 -19.58
CA ILE A 367 -3.39 2.39 -20.70
C ILE A 367 -4.15 2.92 -21.93
N THR A 368 -3.61 3.96 -22.55
CA THR A 368 -4.10 4.54 -23.81
C THR A 368 -3.57 3.72 -24.97
N VAL A 369 -3.67 2.40 -24.84
CA VAL A 369 -3.68 1.52 -25.98
C VAL A 369 -5.15 1.21 -26.21
N SER A 370 -5.70 1.61 -27.37
CA SER A 370 -7.08 1.26 -27.70
C SER A 370 -7.27 -0.25 -27.59
N LYS A 371 -8.50 -0.71 -27.34
CA LYS A 371 -8.80 -2.16 -27.29
C LYS A 371 -8.29 -2.89 -28.54
N GLU A 372 -8.20 -2.21 -29.69
CA GLU A 372 -7.68 -2.75 -30.94
C GLU A 372 -6.15 -2.93 -30.96
N ASN A 373 -5.42 -2.07 -30.24
CA ASN A 373 -3.95 -2.06 -30.25
C ASN A 373 -3.33 -2.79 -29.06
N PHE A 374 -4.13 -3.11 -28.03
CA PHE A 374 -3.62 -3.75 -26.82
C PHE A 374 -3.51 -5.25 -27.04
N GLN A 375 -2.37 -5.82 -26.67
CA GLN A 375 -2.15 -7.25 -26.68
C GLN A 375 -1.58 -7.71 -25.35
N MET A 376 -2.17 -8.76 -24.79
CA MET A 376 -1.73 -9.41 -23.57
C MET A 376 -1.31 -10.83 -23.87
N ASP A 377 -0.12 -11.22 -23.41
CA ASP A 377 0.28 -12.62 -23.43
C ASP A 377 -0.77 -13.49 -22.72
N LEU A 378 -1.19 -14.57 -23.37
CA LEU A 378 -2.15 -15.53 -22.87
C LEU A 378 -1.71 -16.18 -21.54
N SER A 379 -0.41 -16.42 -21.34
CA SER A 379 0.15 -16.89 -20.06
C SER A 379 -0.13 -15.90 -18.92
N LYS A 380 0.06 -14.60 -19.19
CA LYS A 380 -0.20 -13.52 -18.24
C LYS A 380 -1.70 -13.41 -17.93
N LEU A 381 -2.55 -13.56 -18.95
CA LEU A 381 -4.01 -13.56 -18.77
C LEU A 381 -4.46 -14.72 -17.89
N ILE A 382 -3.98 -15.94 -18.17
CA ILE A 382 -4.31 -17.14 -17.40
C ILE A 382 -3.84 -16.99 -15.95
N THR A 383 -2.67 -16.37 -15.73
CA THR A 383 -2.16 -16.06 -14.37
C THR A 383 -3.08 -15.10 -13.62
N GLU A 384 -3.57 -14.05 -14.27
CA GLU A 384 -4.54 -13.11 -13.67
C GLU A 384 -5.88 -13.80 -13.35
N VAL A 385 -6.34 -14.72 -14.21
CA VAL A 385 -7.54 -15.53 -13.95
C VAL A 385 -7.33 -16.45 -12.75
N HIS A 386 -6.20 -17.16 -12.71
CA HIS A 386 -5.87 -18.11 -11.65
C HIS A 386 -5.69 -17.45 -10.29
N THR A 387 -5.09 -16.26 -10.25
CA THR A 387 -4.92 -15.48 -9.02
C THR A 387 -6.18 -14.70 -8.61
N GLY A 388 -7.28 -14.84 -9.35
CA GLY A 388 -8.54 -14.13 -9.11
C GLY A 388 -8.50 -12.64 -9.46
N ARG A 389 -7.32 -12.08 -9.79
CA ARG A 389 -7.13 -10.66 -10.14
C ARG A 389 -7.95 -10.25 -11.35
N PHE A 390 -8.17 -11.16 -12.30
CA PHE A 390 -8.99 -10.94 -13.49
C PHE A 390 -10.43 -10.49 -13.14
N PHE A 391 -11.00 -10.96 -12.04
CA PHE A 391 -12.38 -10.68 -11.65
C PHE A 391 -12.53 -9.49 -10.68
N GLY A 392 -11.43 -8.89 -10.23
CA GLY A 392 -11.46 -7.68 -9.40
C GLY A 392 -12.25 -7.86 -8.09
N SER A 393 -13.04 -6.86 -7.69
CA SER A 393 -13.82 -6.88 -6.44
C SER A 393 -14.89 -7.98 -6.38
N TYR A 394 -15.33 -8.52 -7.53
CA TYR A 394 -16.27 -9.63 -7.57
C TYR A 394 -15.70 -10.92 -6.96
N PHE A 395 -14.37 -11.08 -6.97
CA PHE A 395 -13.68 -12.22 -6.35
C PHE A 395 -13.94 -12.28 -4.84
N PHE A 396 -13.76 -11.16 -4.13
CA PHE A 396 -13.98 -11.09 -2.69
C PHE A 396 -15.44 -11.35 -2.32
N TRP A 397 -16.37 -10.82 -3.12
CA TRP A 397 -17.80 -11.06 -2.91
C TRP A 397 -18.19 -12.54 -3.07
N LEU A 398 -17.61 -13.25 -4.05
CA LEU A 398 -17.84 -14.68 -4.25
C LEU A 398 -17.25 -15.54 -3.11
N VAL A 399 -16.05 -15.18 -2.63
CA VAL A 399 -15.40 -15.88 -1.50
C VAL A 399 -16.20 -15.68 -0.22
N ASP A 400 -16.55 -14.44 0.12
CA ASP A 400 -17.34 -14.13 1.32
C ASP A 400 -18.69 -14.86 1.29
N LEU A 401 -19.35 -14.90 0.14
CA LEU A 401 -20.65 -15.54 -0.01
C LEU A 401 -20.58 -17.07 0.01
N ALA A 402 -19.48 -17.67 -0.47
CA ALA A 402 -19.21 -19.09 -0.30
C ALA A 402 -18.99 -19.45 1.19
N SER A 403 -18.31 -18.58 1.94
CA SER A 403 -18.18 -18.70 3.40
C SER A 403 -19.55 -18.62 4.09
N PHE A 404 -20.42 -17.69 3.69
CA PHE A 404 -21.81 -17.63 4.17
C PHE A 404 -22.62 -18.89 3.82
N GLY A 405 -22.44 -19.46 2.63
CA GLY A 405 -23.07 -20.71 2.22
C GLY A 405 -22.66 -21.90 3.08
N MET A 406 -21.37 -22.01 3.42
CA MET A 406 -20.86 -23.03 4.34
C MET A 406 -21.43 -22.87 5.76
N ILE A 407 -21.53 -21.63 6.24
CA ILE A 407 -22.15 -21.32 7.54
C ILE A 407 -23.64 -21.70 7.53
N ALA A 408 -24.38 -21.37 6.47
CA ALA A 408 -25.80 -21.70 6.33
C ALA A 408 -26.03 -23.22 6.25
N LEU A 409 -25.15 -23.98 5.56
CA LEU A 409 -25.19 -25.44 5.53
C LEU A 409 -24.91 -26.04 6.92
N ALA A 410 -23.96 -25.47 7.68
CA ALA A 410 -23.71 -25.90 9.05
C ALA A 410 -24.93 -25.66 9.96
N ILE A 411 -25.57 -24.49 9.85
CA ILE A 411 -26.80 -24.15 10.59
C ILE A 411 -27.96 -25.06 10.16
N SER A 412 -28.10 -25.34 8.87
CA SER A 412 -29.11 -26.26 8.34
C SER A 412 -28.90 -27.69 8.85
N GLY A 413 -27.65 -28.17 8.87
CA GLY A 413 -27.27 -29.46 9.45
C GLY A 413 -27.64 -29.53 10.94
N LEU A 414 -27.34 -28.49 11.71
CA LEU A 414 -27.75 -28.36 13.11
C LEU A 414 -29.28 -28.40 13.27
N MET A 415 -30.03 -27.66 12.44
CA MET A 415 -31.49 -27.67 12.45
C MET A 415 -32.07 -29.05 12.10
N ILE A 416 -31.49 -29.77 11.14
CA ILE A 416 -31.88 -31.14 10.80
C ILE A 416 -31.63 -32.08 11.99
N VAL A 417 -30.52 -31.93 12.71
CA VAL A 417 -30.24 -32.71 13.93
C VAL A 417 -31.26 -32.41 15.02
N PHE A 418 -31.57 -31.13 15.28
CA PHE A 418 -32.60 -30.72 16.23
C PHE A 418 -33.99 -31.23 15.84
N TYR A 419 -34.34 -31.15 14.55
CA TYR A 419 -35.61 -31.61 14.03
C TYR A 419 -35.71 -33.14 14.08
N ARG A 420 -34.63 -33.88 13.77
CA ARG A 420 -34.54 -35.33 13.99
C ARG A 420 -34.67 -35.69 15.46
N LYS A 421 -34.10 -34.90 16.38
CA LYS A 421 -34.27 -35.08 17.83
C LYS A 421 -35.72 -34.83 18.27
N LYS A 422 -36.39 -33.83 17.69
CA LYS A 422 -37.81 -33.52 17.94
C LYS A 422 -38.76 -34.55 17.33
N ILE A 423 -38.48 -35.07 16.13
CA ILE A 423 -39.20 -36.19 15.52
C ILE A 423 -38.95 -37.48 16.28
N LYS A 424 -37.72 -37.75 16.75
CA LYS A 424 -37.47 -38.89 17.64
C LYS A 424 -38.29 -38.75 18.92
N LYS A 425 -38.36 -37.55 19.53
CA LYS A 425 -39.24 -37.28 20.68
C LYS A 425 -40.73 -37.43 20.35
N ALA A 426 -41.19 -36.96 19.20
CA ALA A 426 -42.60 -37.05 18.78
C ALA A 426 -42.99 -38.48 18.36
N LYS A 427 -42.08 -39.24 17.73
CA LYS A 427 -42.25 -40.68 17.49
C LYS A 427 -42.16 -41.48 18.79
N ALA A 428 -41.34 -41.07 19.75
CA ALA A 428 -41.31 -41.66 21.08
C ALA A 428 -42.60 -41.36 21.85
N LEU A 429 -43.20 -40.17 21.68
CA LEU A 429 -44.50 -39.80 22.27
C LEU A 429 -45.67 -40.51 21.58
N LYS A 430 -45.59 -40.75 20.26
CA LYS A 430 -46.61 -41.48 19.51
C LYS A 430 -46.49 -43.00 19.69
N ARG A 431 -45.28 -43.49 19.95
CA ARG A 431 -45.02 -44.84 20.44
C ARG A 431 -45.49 -44.98 21.89
N SER A 432 -45.23 -44.03 22.78
CA SER A 432 -45.72 -44.11 24.17
C SER A 432 -47.25 -44.18 24.29
N ILE A 433 -47.99 -43.50 23.42
CA ILE A 433 -49.47 -43.61 23.37
C ILE A 433 -49.92 -44.98 22.81
N SER A 434 -49.17 -45.56 21.88
CA SER A 434 -49.42 -46.89 21.30
C SER A 434 -48.94 -48.03 22.21
N ASP A 435 -47.95 -47.76 23.05
CA ASP A 435 -47.32 -48.69 23.97
C ASP A 435 -48.08 -48.69 25.32
N GLU A 436 -48.75 -47.58 25.71
CA GLU A 436 -49.68 -47.52 26.86
C GLU A 436 -50.92 -48.41 26.70
N GLU A 437 -51.41 -48.63 25.47
CA GLU A 437 -52.51 -49.59 25.21
C GLU A 437 -52.05 -51.06 25.20
N LEU A 438 -50.74 -51.32 25.10
CA LEU A 438 -50.15 -52.66 25.01
C LEU A 438 -49.41 -53.10 26.28
N GLU A 439 -49.06 -52.15 27.17
CA GLU A 439 -48.45 -52.40 28.49
C GLU A 439 -49.43 -52.88 29.58
N ILE A 440 -50.73 -53.00 29.28
CA ILE A 440 -51.69 -53.73 30.15
C ILE A 440 -51.38 -55.24 30.20
N ASP A 441 -50.65 -55.79 29.22
CA ASP A 441 -50.54 -57.25 29.10
C ASP A 441 -49.18 -57.87 29.42
N LYS A 442 -48.03 -57.18 29.28
CA LYS A 442 -46.72 -57.88 29.31
C LYS A 442 -45.55 -57.07 29.84
N ILE A 443 -45.73 -56.35 30.96
CA ILE A 443 -44.64 -56.08 31.93
C ILE A 443 -44.42 -57.38 32.75
N ILE A 444 -44.19 -58.47 32.01
CA ILE A 444 -43.51 -59.70 32.35
C ILE A 444 -42.34 -59.70 31.39
N ASP A 445 -41.28 -58.97 31.73
CA ASP A 445 -39.92 -59.43 31.50
C ASP A 445 -38.92 -58.45 32.11
N MET A 446 -38.29 -58.92 33.18
CA MET A 446 -36.95 -58.54 33.63
C MET A 446 -36.72 -57.09 34.09
N SER A 447 -36.74 -56.98 35.42
CA SER A 447 -35.69 -56.34 36.24
C SER A 447 -34.92 -55.17 35.63
N GLU A 448 -35.18 -53.97 36.15
CA GLU A 448 -34.19 -53.01 36.68
C GLU A 448 -34.83 -51.63 36.77
N SER A 449 -35.31 -51.25 37.96
CA SER A 449 -35.43 -49.83 38.34
C SER A 449 -35.63 -49.68 39.84
N MET A 450 -34.54 -49.79 40.58
CA MET A 450 -34.26 -48.78 41.58
C MET A 450 -33.07 -47.98 41.03
N ASP A 451 -33.19 -46.66 41.06
CA ASP A 451 -32.20 -45.64 40.66
C ASP A 451 -32.19 -45.19 39.19
N ASN A 452 -32.71 -43.98 38.95
CA ASN A 452 -31.94 -42.95 38.22
C ASN A 452 -32.55 -41.56 38.44
N ILE A 453 -32.24 -41.00 39.61
CA ILE A 453 -32.12 -39.56 39.80
C ILE A 453 -30.85 -39.10 39.04
N SER A 454 -30.95 -37.94 38.40
CA SER A 454 -29.87 -37.10 37.84
C SER A 454 -29.22 -37.55 36.52
N LEU A 455 -29.50 -36.82 35.44
CA LEU A 455 -28.60 -36.71 34.28
C LEU A 455 -28.89 -35.45 33.43
N ASN A 456 -29.23 -34.35 34.10
CA ASN A 456 -29.29 -33.01 33.51
C ASN A 456 -28.31 -32.01 34.17
N SER A 457 -27.49 -32.44 35.13
CA SER A 457 -26.34 -31.66 35.65
C SER A 457 -25.04 -32.01 34.92
N GLN A 458 -24.86 -33.28 34.51
CA GLN A 458 -23.59 -33.77 33.98
C GLN A 458 -23.20 -33.18 32.62
N TYR A 459 -24.15 -32.87 31.73
CA TYR A 459 -23.85 -32.22 30.45
C TYR A 459 -23.50 -30.73 30.58
N ILE A 460 -24.04 -30.06 31.60
CA ILE A 460 -23.73 -28.65 31.89
C ILE A 460 -22.39 -28.58 32.61
N GLU A 461 -22.13 -29.49 33.55
CA GLU A 461 -20.81 -29.65 34.18
C GLU A 461 -19.75 -30.03 33.16
N GLU A 462 -19.99 -30.96 32.23
CA GLU A 462 -19.02 -31.31 31.18
C GLU A 462 -18.75 -30.14 30.22
N MET A 463 -19.75 -29.31 29.91
CA MET A 463 -19.54 -28.12 29.07
C MET A 463 -18.78 -27.02 29.81
N VAL A 464 -19.07 -26.80 31.09
CA VAL A 464 -18.33 -25.86 31.94
C VAL A 464 -16.89 -26.34 32.12
N GLU A 465 -16.69 -27.63 32.40
CA GLU A 465 -15.39 -28.27 32.57
C GLU A 465 -14.57 -28.25 31.26
N HIS A 466 -15.22 -28.38 30.09
CA HIS A 466 -14.56 -28.23 28.79
C HIS A 466 -14.13 -26.78 28.51
N VAL A 467 -14.95 -25.80 28.88
CA VAL A 467 -14.61 -24.37 28.76
C VAL A 467 -13.52 -23.99 29.75
N GLU A 468 -13.55 -24.49 30.97
CA GLU A 468 -12.49 -24.29 31.97
C GLU A 468 -11.19 -24.97 31.56
N LYS A 469 -11.25 -26.18 30.98
CA LYS A 469 -10.08 -26.89 30.43
C LYS A 469 -9.49 -26.16 29.23
N TYR A 470 -10.31 -25.55 28.39
CA TYR A 470 -9.86 -24.71 27.27
C TYR A 470 -9.23 -23.40 27.77
N LEU A 471 -9.84 -22.73 28.76
CA LEU A 471 -9.29 -21.55 29.42
C LEU A 471 -7.96 -21.86 30.14
N LYS A 472 -7.85 -23.03 30.77
CA LYS A 472 -6.61 -23.51 31.39
C LYS A 472 -5.52 -23.75 30.35
N LYS A 473 -5.86 -24.36 29.20
CA LYS A 473 -4.94 -24.57 28.06
C LYS A 473 -4.47 -23.24 27.44
N CYS A 474 -5.34 -22.24 27.35
CA CYS A 474 -4.96 -20.87 26.94
C CYS A 474 -4.01 -20.22 27.95
N ARG A 475 -4.21 -20.43 29.27
CA ARG A 475 -3.27 -19.97 30.31
C ARG A 475 -1.92 -20.70 30.28
N THR A 476 -1.88 -21.98 29.90
CA THR A 476 -0.61 -22.74 29.79
C THR A 476 0.21 -22.35 28.56
N ILE A 477 -0.43 -22.04 27.43
CA ILE A 477 0.23 -21.48 26.23
C ILE A 477 0.79 -20.07 26.53
N TYR A 478 0.15 -19.35 27.44
CA TYR A 478 0.49 -17.98 27.86
C TYR A 478 1.75 -17.89 28.75
N ASP A 479 2.08 -18.92 29.55
CA ASP A 479 3.32 -18.94 30.37
C ASP A 479 4.62 -19.05 29.54
N ILE A 480 4.53 -19.26 28.22
CA ILE A 480 5.67 -19.43 27.32
C ILE A 480 5.97 -18.15 26.48
N SER A 481 5.12 -17.12 26.51
CA SER A 481 5.31 -15.88 25.73
C SER A 481 5.90 -14.72 26.55
N GLN A 482 6.95 -14.06 26.03
CA GLN A 482 7.74 -13.05 26.75
C GLN A 482 7.36 -11.58 26.52
N GLU A 483 6.34 -11.24 25.73
CA GLU A 483 5.98 -9.84 25.44
C GLU A 483 4.73 -9.35 26.22
N ASN A 484 4.88 -8.25 26.98
CA ASN A 484 3.88 -7.76 27.94
C ASN A 484 2.64 -7.07 27.31
N GLU A 485 2.72 -6.62 26.06
CA GLU A 485 1.62 -5.88 25.41
C GLU A 485 0.52 -6.80 24.85
N GLU A 486 0.87 -7.99 24.38
CA GLU A 486 -0.10 -9.03 24.01
C GLU A 486 -0.81 -9.61 25.23
N LYS A 487 -0.12 -9.65 26.39
CA LYS A 487 -0.70 -10.11 27.66
C LYS A 487 -1.90 -9.28 28.09
N GLU A 488 -1.83 -7.96 27.95
CA GLU A 488 -2.92 -7.07 28.35
C GLU A 488 -4.16 -7.21 27.43
N ARG A 489 -3.94 -7.38 26.12
CA ARG A 489 -5.02 -7.61 25.14
C ARG A 489 -5.74 -8.94 25.38
N ILE A 490 -5.00 -9.99 25.67
CA ILE A 490 -5.56 -11.32 25.93
C ILE A 490 -6.28 -11.35 27.28
N ASN A 491 -5.76 -10.69 28.32
CA ASN A 491 -6.46 -10.55 29.61
C ASN A 491 -7.79 -9.80 29.48
N LYS A 492 -7.86 -8.75 28.65
CA LYS A 492 -9.14 -8.10 28.31
C LYS A 492 -10.10 -9.06 27.61
N HIS A 493 -9.59 -9.91 26.73
CA HIS A 493 -10.43 -10.89 26.02
C HIS A 493 -10.95 -11.99 26.97
N ILE A 494 -10.11 -12.50 27.87
CA ILE A 494 -10.48 -13.47 28.90
C ILE A 494 -11.52 -12.88 29.86
N ALA A 495 -11.32 -11.64 30.34
CA ALA A 495 -12.29 -10.97 31.20
C ALA A 495 -13.65 -10.76 30.50
N THR A 496 -13.64 -10.49 29.20
CA THR A 496 -14.86 -10.36 28.39
C THR A 496 -15.59 -11.69 28.25
N LEU A 497 -14.85 -12.78 28.05
CA LEU A 497 -15.40 -14.14 28.00
C LEU A 497 -15.98 -14.58 29.35
N ASP A 498 -15.29 -14.29 30.44
CA ASP A 498 -15.74 -14.61 31.80
C ASP A 498 -17.03 -13.84 32.16
N LYS A 499 -17.11 -12.56 31.76
CA LYS A 499 -18.33 -11.75 31.91
C LYS A 499 -19.50 -12.32 31.08
N LYS A 500 -19.24 -12.78 29.85
CA LYS A 500 -20.26 -13.42 29.00
C LYS A 500 -20.72 -14.75 29.57
N LEU A 501 -19.82 -15.54 30.14
CA LEU A 501 -20.13 -16.81 30.79
C LEU A 501 -21.01 -16.61 32.03
N LYS A 502 -20.66 -15.63 32.89
CA LYS A 502 -21.48 -15.26 34.06
C LYS A 502 -22.87 -14.75 33.67
N ASN A 503 -22.99 -13.93 32.62
CA ASN A 503 -24.29 -13.51 32.10
C ASN A 503 -25.11 -14.69 31.53
N LEU A 504 -24.46 -15.67 30.92
CA LEU A 504 -25.12 -16.88 30.43
C LEU A 504 -25.67 -17.71 31.59
N MET A 505 -24.88 -17.88 32.66
CA MET A 505 -25.31 -18.58 33.88
C MET A 505 -26.47 -17.85 34.58
N PHE A 506 -26.41 -16.52 34.67
CA PHE A 506 -27.50 -15.71 35.23
C PHE A 506 -28.80 -15.84 34.43
N ASN A 507 -28.71 -15.79 33.10
CA ASN A 507 -29.87 -15.94 32.22
C ASN A 507 -30.48 -17.34 32.27
N ILE A 508 -29.67 -18.38 32.52
CA ILE A 508 -30.16 -19.76 32.74
C ILE A 508 -30.94 -19.84 34.06
N ASP A 509 -30.46 -19.23 35.13
CA ASP A 509 -31.17 -19.17 36.41
C ASP A 509 -32.51 -18.41 36.32
N ASP A 510 -32.53 -17.28 35.61
CA ASP A 510 -33.77 -16.52 35.36
C ASP A 510 -34.77 -17.32 34.50
N PHE A 511 -34.28 -18.06 33.51
CA PHE A 511 -35.13 -18.94 32.69
C PHE A 511 -35.75 -20.06 33.52
N THR A 512 -34.99 -20.60 34.48
CA THR A 512 -35.42 -21.69 35.37
C THR A 512 -36.51 -21.22 36.34
N LYS A 513 -36.40 -19.99 36.86
CA LYS A 513 -37.47 -19.34 37.64
C LYS A 513 -38.72 -19.05 36.81
N LEU A 514 -38.55 -18.54 35.58
CA LEU A 514 -39.67 -18.25 34.68
C LEU A 514 -40.45 -19.51 34.28
N THR A 515 -39.77 -20.66 34.16
CA THR A 515 -40.44 -21.94 33.84
C THR A 515 -41.21 -22.53 35.01
N GLN A 516 -40.82 -22.25 36.26
CA GLN A 516 -41.62 -22.61 37.43
C GLN A 516 -42.89 -21.75 37.55
N ASP A 517 -42.80 -20.44 37.24
CA ASP A 517 -43.94 -19.52 37.28
C ASP A 517 -44.98 -19.75 36.16
N ILE A 518 -44.55 -20.24 34.99
CA ILE A 518 -45.47 -20.57 33.89
C ILE A 518 -46.20 -21.90 34.13
N ARG A 519 -45.60 -22.84 34.88
CA ARG A 519 -46.25 -24.12 35.26
C ARG A 519 -47.32 -23.94 36.33
N SER A 520 -47.28 -22.88 37.13
CA SER A 520 -48.26 -22.60 38.19
C SER A 520 -49.48 -21.80 37.73
N LYS A 521 -49.46 -21.18 36.53
CA LYS A 521 -50.52 -20.29 36.04
C LYS A 521 -51.45 -20.85 34.94
N ASN A 522 -51.22 -22.08 34.45
CA ASN A 522 -52.07 -22.73 33.44
C ASN A 522 -52.97 -23.83 34.01
N SER A 523 -53.77 -23.48 35.01
CA SER A 523 -54.91 -24.29 35.44
C SER A 523 -56.11 -23.39 35.76
N PHE A 524 -57.02 -23.15 34.81
CA PHE A 524 -58.41 -22.81 35.16
C PHE A 524 -59.41 -23.37 34.11
N PRO A 525 -60.62 -23.76 34.56
CA PRO A 525 -61.56 -24.63 33.86
C PRO A 525 -62.56 -23.86 32.97
N HIS A 526 -63.20 -24.60 32.07
CA HIS A 526 -64.42 -24.24 31.34
C HIS A 526 -65.59 -23.97 32.29
N ASP A 527 -66.35 -22.86 32.11
CA ASP A 527 -67.76 -22.93 31.68
C ASP A 527 -68.55 -21.58 31.66
N THR A 528 -69.14 -21.32 30.48
CA THR A 528 -70.48 -20.80 30.13
C THR A 528 -71.14 -19.48 30.64
N ILE A 529 -71.48 -18.61 29.65
CA ILE A 529 -72.83 -18.03 29.31
C ILE A 529 -73.41 -16.96 30.31
N ARG A 530 -73.84 -15.73 29.96
CA ARG A 530 -74.95 -15.33 29.04
C ARG A 530 -75.10 -13.78 28.91
N GLN A 531 -75.51 -13.33 27.71
CA GLN A 531 -76.45 -12.22 27.33
C GLN A 531 -76.28 -10.80 27.94
N GLN A 532 -76.14 -9.70 27.18
CA GLN A 532 -77.06 -9.09 26.21
C GLN A 532 -78.53 -8.92 26.66
N SER A 533 -78.83 -7.73 27.20
CA SER A 533 -80.03 -6.91 26.95
C SER A 533 -79.56 -5.45 27.09
N GLN A 534 -79.24 -4.78 25.99
CA GLN A 534 -80.10 -3.84 25.22
C GLN A 534 -80.15 -2.43 25.82
N ASP A 535 -79.86 -1.47 24.95
CA ASP A 535 -80.00 0.00 25.01
C ASP A 535 -79.11 0.83 25.95
#